data_AF-A0AB35FBC0-F1
#
_entry.id   AF-A0AB35FBC0-F1
#
_cell.length_a   1.000
_cell.length_b   1.000
_cell.length_c   1.000
_cell.angle_alpha   90.00
_cell.angle_beta   90.00
_cell.angle_gamma   90.00
#
_symmetry.space_group_name_H-M   'P 1'
#
loop_
_entity.id
_entity.type
_entity.pdbx_description
1 polymer ?
#
loop_
_entity_poly.entity_id
_entity_poly.type
_entity_poly.pdbx_seq_one_letter_code
_entity_poly.pdbx_strand_id
1 'polypeptide(L)'
;MTQERDNQPSPASARAEIARQKMLSAALDVFGRYGFDGASTRQLTEAAGVNLQAIPYYFGSKEGLYIATAEYLMMRINTHVGDMRARVGAHLLALDAAGKPLGEAEARHFLTEILQTMVTLFVGKESESWARFLIREQMEPTEAFTRIYQGLMRPMIEMSRRLIGAILHEDPASEHVRLRTFTLLGSILVFRVAHAAVLAQMEWDGVGPEQVETVRGLAAELVDAIGASKGSAA
;
A
#
# COMPACT_ATOMS: atom_id res chain seq x y z
N MET A 1 33.19 28.56 17.32
CA MET A 1 33.27 27.48 16.32
C MET A 1 33.13 26.17 17.06
N THR A 2 31.88 25.75 17.28
CA THR A 2 31.56 24.54 18.04
C THR A 2 31.46 23.40 17.04
N GLN A 3 32.26 22.37 17.28
CA GLN A 3 32.56 21.26 16.39
C GLN A 3 31.34 20.32 16.29
N GLU A 4 30.76 20.21 15.09
CA GLU A 4 29.84 19.13 14.71
C GLU A 4 30.61 17.80 14.73
N ARG A 5 30.66 17.12 15.88
CA ARG A 5 31.22 15.77 15.98
C ARG A 5 30.15 14.75 15.59
N ASP A 6 30.33 14.20 14.39
CA ASP A 6 29.92 12.87 13.93
C ASP A 6 28.86 12.15 14.76
N ASN A 7 27.60 12.25 14.31
CA ASN A 7 26.51 11.38 14.73
C ASN A 7 26.45 10.12 13.86
N GLN A 8 27.59 9.43 13.66
CA GLN A 8 27.62 8.16 12.92
C GLN A 8 27.40 6.97 13.87
N PRO A 9 26.46 6.06 13.56
CA PRO A 9 26.19 4.91 14.41
C PRO A 9 27.41 4.00 14.52
N SER A 10 27.67 3.47 15.72
CA SER A 10 28.80 2.56 15.94
C SER A 10 28.71 1.31 15.04
N PRO A 11 29.84 0.68 14.67
CA PRO A 11 29.84 -0.52 13.83
C PRO A 11 29.05 -1.71 14.40
N ALA A 12 28.83 -1.74 15.71
CA ALA A 12 27.98 -2.73 16.39
C ALA A 12 26.49 -2.39 16.25
N SER A 13 26.12 -1.11 16.38
CA SER A 13 24.76 -0.61 16.15
C SER A 13 24.31 -0.82 14.70
N ALA A 14 25.19 -0.52 13.73
CA ALA A 14 24.92 -0.74 12.32
C ALA A 14 24.66 -2.23 11.99
N ARG A 15 25.44 -3.15 12.59
CA ARG A 15 25.23 -4.59 12.43
C ARG A 15 23.91 -5.07 13.04
N ALA A 16 23.55 -4.54 14.21
CA ALA A 16 22.28 -4.85 14.85
C ALA A 16 21.09 -4.39 14.02
N GLU A 17 21.15 -3.20 13.43
CA GLU A 17 20.08 -2.70 12.55
C GLU A 17 19.97 -3.53 11.27
N ILE A 18 21.09 -3.93 10.66
CA ILE A 18 21.08 -4.84 9.51
C ILE A 18 20.39 -6.18 9.85
N ALA A 19 20.68 -6.76 11.02
CA ALA A 19 20.04 -8.00 11.46
C ALA A 19 18.53 -7.80 11.69
N ARG A 20 18.14 -6.68 12.31
CA ARG A 20 16.74 -6.30 12.52
C ARG A 20 15.97 -6.18 11.20
N GLN A 21 16.56 -5.48 10.21
CA GLN A 21 15.96 -5.30 8.88
C GLN A 21 15.84 -6.63 8.11
N LYS A 22 16.86 -7.50 8.17
CA LYS A 22 16.79 -8.85 7.59
C LYS A 22 15.65 -9.66 8.21
N MET A 23 15.49 -9.57 9.52
CA MET A 23 14.41 -10.25 10.24
C MET A 23 13.03 -9.76 9.80
N LEU A 24 12.83 -8.44 9.69
CA LEU A 24 11.57 -7.86 9.24
C LEU A 24 11.21 -8.24 7.80
N SER A 25 12.20 -8.22 6.91
CA SER A 25 12.02 -8.61 5.50
C SER A 25 11.64 -10.09 5.37
N ALA A 26 12.34 -10.99 6.06
CA ALA A 26 12.00 -12.41 6.06
C ALA A 26 10.64 -12.68 6.70
N ALA A 27 10.31 -11.96 7.78
CA ALA A 27 9.04 -12.09 8.46
C ALA A 27 7.85 -11.71 7.56
N LEU A 28 7.97 -10.72 6.67
CA LEU A 28 6.90 -10.40 5.70
C LEU A 28 6.54 -11.61 4.84
N ASP A 29 7.54 -12.31 4.30
CA ASP A 29 7.30 -13.47 3.43
C ASP A 29 6.79 -14.68 4.23
N VAL A 30 7.41 -14.99 5.37
CA VAL A 30 7.02 -16.14 6.20
C VAL A 30 5.60 -15.95 6.77
N PHE A 31 5.30 -14.80 7.37
CA PHE A 31 3.95 -14.51 7.85
C PHE A 31 2.93 -14.37 6.71
N GLY A 32 3.33 -13.83 5.56
CA GLY A 32 2.45 -13.77 4.38
C GLY A 32 2.06 -15.15 3.86
N ARG A 33 2.93 -16.16 3.99
CA ARG A 33 2.66 -17.53 3.52
C ARG A 33 1.92 -18.40 4.54
N TYR A 34 2.32 -18.32 5.81
CA TYR A 34 1.87 -19.26 6.85
C TYR A 34 0.94 -18.62 7.87
N GLY A 35 0.76 -17.30 7.79
CA GLY A 35 0.06 -16.53 8.81
C GLY A 35 0.82 -16.45 10.13
N PHE A 36 0.20 -15.77 11.10
CA PHE A 36 0.75 -15.66 12.43
C PHE A 36 0.90 -17.04 13.07
N ASP A 37 -0.18 -17.82 13.18
CA ASP A 37 -0.16 -19.11 13.90
C ASP A 37 0.73 -20.17 13.22
N GLY A 38 0.69 -20.24 11.89
CA GLY A 38 1.44 -21.24 11.13
C GLY A 38 2.95 -20.98 11.03
N ALA A 39 3.42 -19.76 11.30
CA ALA A 39 4.83 -19.42 11.29
C ALA A 39 5.52 -19.75 12.63
N SER A 40 6.58 -20.56 12.64
CA SER A 40 7.40 -20.76 13.83
C SER A 40 8.53 -19.73 13.95
N THR A 41 8.95 -19.43 15.18
CA THR A 41 10.11 -18.56 15.45
C THR A 41 11.39 -19.07 14.78
N ARG A 42 11.56 -20.40 14.72
CA ARG A 42 12.68 -21.05 14.04
C ARG A 42 12.66 -20.78 12.53
N GLN A 43 11.53 -21.02 11.86
CA GLN A 43 11.38 -20.71 10.43
C GLN A 43 11.69 -19.24 10.13
N LEU A 44 11.19 -18.32 10.97
CA LEU A 44 11.44 -16.89 10.83
C LEU A 44 12.94 -16.56 10.92
N THR A 45 13.65 -17.09 11.92
CA THR A 45 15.08 -16.83 12.09
C THR A 45 15.95 -17.52 11.05
N GLU A 46 15.59 -18.72 10.60
CA GLU A 46 16.27 -19.45 9.54
C GLU A 46 16.11 -18.70 8.20
N ALA A 47 14.91 -18.25 7.87
CA ALA A 47 14.65 -17.44 6.66
C ALA A 47 15.43 -16.11 6.67
N ALA A 48 15.61 -15.50 7.84
CA ALA A 48 16.37 -14.26 7.99
C ALA A 48 17.90 -14.47 8.04
N GLY A 49 18.37 -15.71 8.24
CA GLY A 49 19.78 -16.02 8.47
C GLY A 49 20.32 -15.40 9.76
N VAL A 50 19.51 -15.33 10.81
CA VAL A 50 19.87 -14.77 12.13
C VAL A 50 19.72 -15.80 13.24
N ASN A 51 20.31 -15.54 14.41
CA ASN A 51 20.17 -16.40 15.58
C ASN A 51 18.73 -16.34 16.15
N LEU A 52 18.22 -17.45 16.67
CA LEU A 52 16.92 -17.55 17.35
C LEU A 52 16.71 -16.47 18.45
N GLN A 53 17.78 -16.06 19.13
CA GLN A 53 17.77 -15.01 20.15
C GLN A 53 17.50 -13.60 19.59
N ALA A 54 17.53 -13.41 18.27
CA ALA A 54 17.20 -12.14 17.64
C ALA A 54 15.73 -11.73 17.90
N ILE A 55 14.81 -12.70 18.01
CA ILE A 55 13.39 -12.39 18.26
C ILE A 55 13.20 -11.78 19.65
N PRO A 56 13.56 -12.47 20.76
CA PRO A 56 13.47 -11.88 22.09
C PRO A 56 14.25 -10.58 22.22
N TYR A 57 15.44 -10.50 21.60
CA TYR A 57 16.32 -9.34 21.73
C TYR A 57 15.78 -8.08 21.04
N TYR A 58 15.30 -8.17 19.80
CA TYR A 58 14.87 -6.99 19.02
C TYR A 58 13.37 -6.71 19.11
N PHE A 59 12.55 -7.74 19.34
CA PHE A 59 11.11 -7.66 19.20
C PHE A 59 10.36 -8.13 20.46
N GLY A 60 11.05 -8.71 21.44
CA GLY A 60 10.49 -9.23 22.68
C GLY A 60 9.77 -10.57 22.50
N SER A 61 8.90 -10.69 21.50
CA SER A 61 8.13 -11.90 21.21
C SER A 61 7.83 -12.07 19.71
N LYS A 62 7.18 -13.19 19.36
CA LYS A 62 6.70 -13.43 17.99
C LYS A 62 5.58 -12.45 17.62
N GLU A 63 4.70 -12.12 18.56
CA GLU A 63 3.67 -11.09 18.44
C GLU A 63 4.31 -9.72 18.21
N GLY A 64 5.34 -9.37 19.00
CA GLY A 64 6.08 -8.12 18.82
C GLY A 64 6.76 -8.04 17.45
N LEU A 65 7.31 -9.15 16.95
CA LEU A 65 7.84 -9.22 15.59
C LEU A 65 6.72 -9.05 14.55
N TYR A 66 5.57 -9.69 14.72
CA TYR A 66 4.44 -9.57 13.79
C TYR A 66 3.96 -8.13 13.62
N ILE A 67 3.82 -7.43 14.74
CA ILE A 67 3.46 -6.01 14.76
C ILE A 67 4.56 -5.15 14.12
N ALA A 68 5.82 -5.38 14.46
CA ALA A 68 6.94 -4.68 13.84
C ALA A 68 7.04 -4.94 12.33
N THR A 69 6.64 -6.14 11.86
CA THR A 69 6.53 -6.48 10.44
C THR A 69 5.45 -5.66 9.74
N ALA A 70 4.30 -5.44 10.38
CA ALA A 70 3.25 -4.55 9.87
C ALA A 70 3.71 -3.08 9.79
N GLU A 71 4.48 -2.61 10.78
CA GLU A 71 5.08 -1.28 10.75
C GLU A 71 6.15 -1.13 9.66
N TYR A 72 6.96 -2.17 9.49
CA TYR A 72 7.93 -2.25 8.41
C TYR A 72 7.25 -2.20 7.04
N LEU A 73 6.13 -2.92 6.88
CA LEU A 73 5.30 -2.86 5.68
C LEU A 73 4.80 -1.43 5.42
N MET A 74 4.22 -0.78 6.42
CA MET A 74 3.75 0.61 6.27
C MET A 74 4.87 1.56 5.86
N MET A 75 6.05 1.45 6.49
CA MET A 75 7.23 2.24 6.13
C MET A 75 7.61 2.01 4.66
N ARG A 76 7.70 0.75 4.22
CA ARG A 76 8.03 0.39 2.84
C ARG A 76 7.03 0.98 1.85
N ILE A 77 5.73 0.86 2.09
CA ILE A 77 4.71 1.44 1.21
C ILE A 77 4.81 2.96 1.22
N ASN A 78 5.03 3.57 2.39
CA ASN A 78 5.18 5.02 2.51
C ASN A 78 6.38 5.57 1.73
N THR A 79 7.45 4.81 1.53
CA THR A 79 8.56 5.20 0.63
C THR A 79 8.10 5.40 -0.81
N HIS A 80 7.06 4.70 -1.25
CA HIS A 80 6.54 4.80 -2.62
C HIS A 80 5.38 5.79 -2.76
N VAL A 81 4.51 5.91 -1.75
CA VAL A 81 3.31 6.78 -1.81
C VAL A 81 3.46 8.10 -1.07
N GLY A 82 4.50 8.25 -0.24
CA GLY A 82 4.61 9.33 0.74
C GLY A 82 4.55 10.72 0.11
N ASP A 83 5.35 10.94 -0.94
CA ASP A 83 5.44 12.24 -1.62
C ASP A 83 4.14 12.61 -2.32
N MET A 84 3.55 11.66 -3.06
CA MET A 84 2.25 11.84 -3.71
C MET A 84 1.15 12.12 -2.67
N ARG A 85 1.07 11.33 -1.60
CA ARG A 85 0.09 11.54 -0.51
C ARG A 85 0.27 12.90 0.15
N ALA A 86 1.52 13.30 0.42
CA ALA A 86 1.82 14.60 1.04
C ALA A 86 1.41 15.77 0.13
N ARG A 87 1.75 15.70 -1.16
CA ARG A 87 1.39 16.74 -2.14
C ARG A 87 -0.12 16.86 -2.33
N VAL A 88 -0.82 15.76 -2.60
CA VAL A 88 -2.27 15.78 -2.81
C VAL A 88 -2.99 16.17 -1.52
N GLY A 89 -2.57 15.63 -0.37
CA GLY A 89 -3.14 15.99 0.93
C GLY A 89 -2.97 17.48 1.27
N ALA A 90 -1.78 18.05 1.05
CA ALA A 90 -1.53 19.47 1.28
C ALA A 90 -2.37 20.37 0.37
N HIS A 91 -2.53 19.98 -0.90
CA HIS A 91 -3.37 20.70 -1.84
C HIS A 91 -4.85 20.70 -1.43
N LEU A 92 -5.38 19.53 -1.06
CA LEU A 92 -6.75 19.39 -0.57
C LEU A 92 -7.01 20.23 0.68
N LEU A 93 -6.06 20.26 1.63
CA LEU A 93 -6.15 21.11 2.82
C LEU A 93 -6.12 22.60 2.48
N ALA A 94 -5.32 23.01 1.50
CA ALA A 94 -5.27 24.40 1.05
C ALA A 94 -6.58 24.85 0.39
N LEU A 95 -7.22 23.98 -0.40
CA LEU A 95 -8.55 24.23 -0.96
C LEU A 95 -9.61 24.39 0.14
N ASP A 96 -9.60 23.51 1.14
CA ASP A 96 -10.52 23.56 2.28
C ASP A 96 -10.36 24.88 3.05
N ALA A 97 -9.12 25.27 3.36
CA ALA A 97 -8.81 26.53 4.04
C ALA A 97 -9.24 27.77 3.25
N ALA A 98 -9.20 27.69 1.91
CA ALA A 98 -9.64 28.76 1.02
C ALA A 98 -11.15 28.73 0.70
N GLY A 99 -11.89 27.72 1.17
CA GLY A 99 -13.29 27.50 0.82
C GLY A 99 -13.51 27.27 -0.68
N LYS A 100 -12.50 26.76 -1.40
CA LYS A 100 -12.56 26.51 -2.85
C LYS A 100 -12.90 25.05 -3.13
N PRO A 101 -13.81 24.75 -4.06
CA PRO A 101 -14.07 23.37 -4.46
C PRO A 101 -12.90 22.81 -5.25
N LEU A 102 -12.71 21.49 -5.15
CA LEU A 102 -11.79 20.76 -6.02
C LEU A 102 -12.37 20.70 -7.45
N GLY A 103 -11.59 21.09 -8.45
CA GLY A 103 -12.01 21.03 -9.85
C GLY A 103 -12.03 19.60 -10.37
N GLU A 104 -12.98 19.27 -11.25
CA GLU A 104 -13.13 17.91 -11.82
C GLU A 104 -11.86 17.43 -12.55
N ALA A 105 -11.27 18.26 -13.41
CA ALA A 105 -10.06 17.89 -14.16
C ALA A 105 -8.86 17.60 -13.23
N GLU A 106 -8.73 18.39 -12.17
CA GLU A 106 -7.71 18.20 -11.15
C GLU A 106 -7.96 16.92 -10.33
N ALA A 107 -9.23 16.67 -9.98
CA ALA A 107 -9.63 15.44 -9.31
C ALA A 107 -9.31 14.18 -10.13
N ARG A 108 -9.59 14.20 -11.44
CA ARG A 108 -9.22 13.13 -12.38
C ARG A 108 -7.71 12.94 -12.42
N HIS A 109 -6.94 14.02 -12.54
CA HIS A 109 -5.48 13.95 -12.56
C HIS A 109 -4.91 13.26 -11.30
N PHE A 110 -5.31 13.70 -10.11
CA PHE A 110 -4.83 13.09 -8.86
C PHE A 110 -5.31 11.65 -8.69
N LEU A 111 -6.54 11.33 -9.10
CA LEU A 111 -7.07 9.97 -8.97
C LEU A 111 -6.34 8.99 -9.91
N THR A 112 -6.03 9.42 -11.13
CA THR A 112 -5.19 8.66 -12.07
C THR A 112 -3.82 8.42 -11.48
N GLU A 113 -3.19 9.44 -10.89
CA GLU A 113 -1.89 9.29 -10.24
C GLU A 113 -1.91 8.26 -9.10
N ILE A 114 -2.94 8.32 -8.23
CA ILE A 114 -3.14 7.37 -7.14
C ILE A 114 -3.28 5.94 -7.67
N LEU A 115 -4.14 5.71 -8.65
CA LEU A 115 -4.38 4.37 -9.18
C LEU A 115 -3.16 3.81 -9.89
N GLN A 116 -2.45 4.61 -10.68
CA GLN A 116 -1.20 4.19 -11.33
C GLN A 116 -0.09 3.86 -10.33
N THR A 117 -0.04 4.60 -9.22
CA THR A 117 0.86 4.31 -8.10
C THR A 117 0.47 2.98 -7.44
N MET A 118 -0.82 2.74 -7.24
CA MET A 118 -1.34 1.46 -6.74
C MET A 118 -1.03 0.30 -7.68
N VAL A 119 -1.13 0.47 -9.00
CA VAL A 119 -0.74 -0.57 -9.97
C VAL A 119 0.72 -0.94 -9.78
N THR A 120 1.60 0.06 -9.70
CA THR A 120 3.03 -0.15 -9.47
C THR A 120 3.27 -0.93 -8.15
N LEU A 121 2.53 -0.59 -7.11
CA LEU A 121 2.62 -1.21 -5.79
C LEU A 121 2.01 -2.61 -5.69
N PHE A 122 0.94 -2.90 -6.41
CA PHE A 122 0.18 -4.14 -6.24
C PHE A 122 0.31 -5.13 -7.38
N VAL A 123 0.92 -4.75 -8.50
CA VAL A 123 0.95 -5.61 -9.69
C VAL A 123 2.38 -6.12 -9.93
N GLY A 124 3.40 -5.30 -9.69
CA GLY A 124 4.81 -5.67 -9.92
C GLY A 124 5.32 -6.89 -9.12
N LYS A 125 6.36 -7.55 -9.61
CA LYS A 125 6.94 -8.76 -8.97
C LYS A 125 7.56 -8.50 -7.61
N GLU A 126 8.18 -7.34 -7.42
CA GLU A 126 8.80 -6.94 -6.14
C GLU A 126 7.78 -6.81 -5.01
N SER A 127 6.50 -6.75 -5.37
CA SER A 127 5.41 -6.52 -4.45
C SER A 127 4.68 -7.79 -4.03
N GLU A 128 5.20 -8.99 -4.29
CA GLU A 128 4.52 -10.25 -3.91
C GLU A 128 4.48 -10.47 -2.39
N SER A 129 5.63 -10.41 -1.71
CA SER A 129 5.76 -10.83 -0.30
C SER A 129 4.91 -10.00 0.64
N TRP A 130 5.02 -8.68 0.54
CA TRP A 130 4.25 -7.75 1.35
C TRP A 130 2.74 -7.71 1.02
N ALA A 131 2.33 -8.06 -0.21
CA ALA A 131 0.92 -8.09 -0.60
C ALA A 131 0.24 -9.35 -0.07
N ARG A 132 0.95 -10.48 0.01
CA ARG A 132 0.44 -11.67 0.71
C ARG A 132 0.11 -11.36 2.16
N PHE A 133 1.01 -10.68 2.86
CA PHE A 133 0.77 -10.24 4.24
C PHE A 133 -0.46 -9.34 4.33
N LEU A 134 -0.56 -8.32 3.46
CA LEU A 134 -1.70 -7.40 3.47
C LEU A 134 -3.04 -8.09 3.14
N ILE A 135 -3.06 -8.94 2.12
CA ILE A 135 -4.27 -9.68 1.70
C ILE A 135 -4.72 -10.62 2.81
N ARG A 136 -3.78 -11.29 3.48
CA ARG A 136 -4.10 -12.09 4.65
C ARG A 136 -4.77 -11.26 5.73
N GLU A 137 -4.16 -10.14 6.14
CA GLU A 137 -4.74 -9.24 7.15
C GLU A 137 -6.09 -8.65 6.73
N GLN A 138 -6.38 -8.58 5.43
CA GLN A 138 -7.69 -8.17 4.93
C GLN A 138 -8.77 -9.24 5.16
N MET A 139 -8.41 -10.53 5.06
CA MET A 139 -9.32 -11.68 5.20
C MET A 139 -9.44 -12.16 6.65
N GLU A 140 -8.35 -12.09 7.40
CA GLU A 140 -8.24 -12.49 8.81
C GLU A 140 -7.62 -11.32 9.61
N PRO A 141 -8.40 -10.28 9.92
CA PRO A 141 -7.86 -9.06 10.53
C PRO A 141 -7.37 -9.30 11.94
N THR A 142 -6.16 -8.81 12.22
CA THR A 142 -5.58 -8.76 13.57
C THR A 142 -5.34 -7.31 14.00
N GLU A 143 -4.60 -7.09 15.09
CA GLU A 143 -4.11 -5.77 15.45
C GLU A 143 -3.22 -5.16 14.34
N ALA A 144 -2.48 -6.00 13.59
CA ALA A 144 -1.68 -5.54 12.47
C ALA A 144 -2.54 -4.87 11.38
N PHE A 145 -3.67 -5.48 10.99
CA PHE A 145 -4.64 -4.87 10.09
C PHE A 145 -5.10 -3.51 10.59
N THR A 146 -5.44 -3.40 11.88
CA THR A 146 -5.92 -2.13 12.46
C THR A 146 -4.89 -1.01 12.29
N ARG A 147 -3.61 -1.30 12.57
CA ARG A 147 -2.51 -0.35 12.38
C ARG A 147 -2.33 0.03 10.90
N ILE A 148 -2.30 -0.95 10.01
CA ILE A 148 -2.16 -0.73 8.56
C ILE A 148 -3.33 0.09 8.02
N TYR A 149 -4.56 -0.26 8.41
CA TYR A 149 -5.75 0.43 7.98
C TYR A 149 -5.73 1.90 8.41
N GLN A 150 -5.41 2.17 9.68
CA GLN A 150 -5.36 3.54 10.20
C GLN A 150 -4.20 4.37 9.60
N GLY A 151 -3.01 3.79 9.50
CA GLY A 151 -1.80 4.50 9.10
C GLY A 151 -1.64 4.68 7.59
N LEU A 152 -2.25 3.82 6.78
CA LEU A 152 -2.02 3.76 5.35
C LEU A 152 -3.31 3.75 4.52
N MET A 153 -4.20 2.79 4.77
CA MET A 153 -5.34 2.57 3.87
C MET A 153 -6.39 3.68 3.99
N ARG A 154 -6.78 4.01 5.23
CA ARG A 154 -7.84 4.98 5.51
C ARG A 154 -7.54 6.36 4.91
N PRO A 155 -6.34 6.96 5.09
CA PRO A 155 -6.02 8.24 4.44
C PRO A 155 -6.13 8.20 2.91
N MET A 156 -5.69 7.10 2.29
CA MET A 156 -5.77 6.92 0.84
C MET A 156 -7.22 6.76 0.35
N ILE A 157 -8.04 6.01 1.09
CA ILE A 157 -9.47 5.84 0.80
C ILE A 157 -10.20 7.18 0.93
N GLU A 158 -9.97 7.91 2.03
CA GLU A 158 -10.62 9.21 2.28
C GLU A 158 -10.25 10.23 1.19
N MET A 159 -8.98 10.27 0.78
CA MET A 159 -8.52 11.09 -0.34
C MET A 159 -9.22 10.70 -1.65
N SER A 160 -9.18 9.42 -2.03
CA SER A 160 -9.83 8.92 -3.26
C SER A 160 -11.32 9.26 -3.29
N ARG A 161 -11.98 9.15 -2.15
CA ARG A 161 -13.41 9.46 -1.99
C ARG A 161 -13.73 10.93 -2.23
N ARG A 162 -12.86 11.85 -1.79
CA ARG A 162 -12.97 13.28 -2.09
C ARG A 162 -12.81 13.56 -3.58
N LEU A 163 -11.83 12.92 -4.23
CA LEU A 163 -11.60 13.06 -5.67
C LEU A 163 -12.80 12.55 -6.47
N ILE A 164 -13.32 11.36 -6.16
CA ILE A 164 -14.49 10.78 -6.83
C ILE A 164 -15.74 11.64 -6.59
N GLY A 165 -15.96 12.16 -5.37
CA GLY A 165 -17.07 13.07 -5.08
C GLY A 165 -17.02 14.34 -5.93
N ALA A 166 -15.83 14.91 -6.14
CA ALA A 166 -15.64 16.07 -7.02
C ALA A 166 -15.93 15.75 -8.49
N ILE A 167 -15.58 14.54 -8.97
CA ILE A 167 -15.87 14.11 -10.35
C ILE A 167 -17.37 13.88 -10.57
N LEU A 168 -18.04 13.29 -9.59
CA LEU A 168 -19.48 12.96 -9.69
C LEU A 168 -20.39 14.14 -9.33
N HIS A 169 -19.83 15.21 -8.76
CA HIS A 169 -20.58 16.32 -8.15
C HIS A 169 -21.52 15.84 -7.04
N GLU A 170 -21.02 14.91 -6.22
CA GLU A 170 -21.74 14.26 -5.12
C GLU A 170 -21.00 14.44 -3.79
N ASP A 171 -21.74 14.36 -2.68
CA ASP A 171 -21.13 14.37 -1.35
C ASP A 171 -20.14 13.19 -1.23
N PRO A 172 -18.86 13.44 -0.94
CA PRO A 172 -17.89 12.37 -0.66
C PRO A 172 -18.40 11.41 0.43
N ALA A 173 -19.22 11.89 1.38
CA ALA A 173 -19.83 11.12 2.46
C ALA A 173 -20.84 10.06 1.99
N SER A 174 -21.43 10.24 0.82
CA SER A 174 -22.52 9.42 0.29
C SER A 174 -22.15 7.95 0.13
N GLU A 175 -23.13 7.07 0.24
CA GLU A 175 -22.96 5.63 0.02
C GLU A 175 -22.51 5.34 -1.42
N HIS A 176 -23.06 6.05 -2.41
CA HIS A 176 -22.69 5.88 -3.81
C HIS A 176 -21.19 6.17 -4.05
N VAL A 177 -20.66 7.28 -3.52
CA VAL A 177 -19.23 7.61 -3.66
C VAL A 177 -18.36 6.61 -2.88
N ARG A 178 -18.78 6.14 -1.70
CA ARG A 178 -18.06 5.09 -0.95
C ARG A 178 -17.97 3.79 -1.74
N LEU A 179 -19.08 3.30 -2.30
CA LEU A 179 -19.12 2.08 -3.10
C LEU A 179 -18.25 2.23 -4.35
N ARG A 180 -18.36 3.35 -5.07
CA ARG A 180 -17.51 3.67 -6.22
C ARG A 180 -16.02 3.65 -5.86
N THR A 181 -15.66 4.20 -4.70
CA THR A 181 -14.28 4.19 -4.20
C THR A 181 -13.80 2.74 -4.02
N PHE A 182 -14.56 1.89 -3.34
CA PHE A 182 -14.17 0.49 -3.16
C PHE A 182 -14.11 -0.29 -4.48
N THR A 183 -15.05 -0.09 -5.40
CA THR A 183 -15.03 -0.74 -6.71
C THR A 183 -13.80 -0.34 -7.53
N LEU A 184 -13.45 0.94 -7.55
CA LEU A 184 -12.31 1.45 -8.30
C LEU A 184 -10.96 1.03 -7.70
N LEU A 185 -10.81 1.03 -6.38
CA LEU A 185 -9.59 0.49 -5.76
C LEU A 185 -9.51 -1.04 -5.93
N GLY A 186 -10.66 -1.72 -5.84
CA GLY A 186 -10.78 -3.16 -6.03
C GLY A 186 -10.41 -3.62 -7.45
N SER A 187 -10.67 -2.81 -8.48
CA SER A 187 -10.28 -3.14 -9.86
C SER A 187 -8.77 -3.16 -10.07
N ILE A 188 -7.97 -2.52 -9.20
CA ILE A 188 -6.52 -2.67 -9.21
C ILE A 188 -6.10 -3.91 -8.42
N LEU A 189 -6.71 -4.15 -7.27
CA LEU A 189 -6.40 -5.30 -6.42
C LEU A 189 -6.72 -6.65 -7.08
N VAL A 190 -7.67 -6.70 -8.03
CA VAL A 190 -8.03 -7.93 -8.75
C VAL A 190 -6.84 -8.54 -9.48
N PHE A 191 -5.92 -7.73 -10.03
CA PHE A 191 -4.71 -8.20 -10.70
C PHE A 191 -3.76 -8.94 -9.76
N ARG A 192 -3.87 -8.69 -8.45
CA ARG A 192 -3.10 -9.40 -7.43
C ARG A 192 -3.87 -10.58 -6.83
N VAL A 193 -5.13 -10.40 -6.47
CA VAL A 193 -5.93 -11.44 -5.81
C VAL A 193 -6.28 -12.56 -6.79
N ALA A 194 -6.61 -12.23 -8.03
CA ALA A 194 -6.90 -13.17 -9.11
C ALA A 194 -5.68 -13.40 -10.02
N HIS A 195 -4.46 -13.26 -9.50
CA HIS A 195 -3.22 -13.29 -10.29
C HIS A 195 -3.11 -14.48 -11.24
N ALA A 196 -3.39 -15.70 -10.78
CA ALA A 196 -3.31 -16.90 -11.61
C ALA A 196 -4.33 -16.88 -12.77
N ALA A 197 -5.55 -16.41 -12.52
CA ALA A 197 -6.57 -16.28 -13.56
C ALA A 197 -6.21 -15.17 -14.56
N VAL A 198 -5.66 -14.05 -14.09
CA VAL A 198 -5.18 -12.96 -14.94
C VAL A 198 -4.06 -13.45 -15.86
N LEU A 199 -3.03 -14.12 -15.32
CA LEU A 199 -1.94 -14.65 -16.14
C LEU A 199 -2.44 -15.64 -17.20
N ALA A 200 -3.34 -16.55 -16.81
CA ALA A 200 -3.92 -17.52 -17.74
C ALA A 200 -4.77 -16.85 -18.83
N GLN A 201 -5.62 -15.88 -18.46
CA GLN A 201 -6.54 -15.22 -19.39
C GLN A 201 -5.83 -14.24 -20.33
N MET A 202 -4.76 -13.59 -19.85
CA MET A 202 -3.97 -12.65 -20.64
C MET A 202 -2.83 -13.33 -21.39
N GLU A 203 -2.63 -14.64 -21.20
CA GLU A 203 -1.52 -15.41 -21.76
C GLU A 203 -0.15 -14.80 -21.38
N TRP A 204 -0.01 -14.38 -20.12
CA TRP A 204 1.22 -13.80 -19.58
C TRP A 204 2.04 -14.82 -18.79
N ASP A 205 3.33 -14.93 -19.09
CA ASP A 205 4.28 -15.73 -18.30
C ASP A 205 4.59 -15.13 -16.92
N GLY A 206 4.23 -13.87 -16.71
CA GLY A 206 4.39 -13.13 -15.47
C GLY A 206 4.11 -11.64 -15.66
N VAL A 207 4.16 -10.88 -14.57
CA VAL A 207 3.98 -9.43 -14.60
C VAL A 207 5.32 -8.71 -14.57
N GLY A 208 5.78 -8.28 -15.75
CA GLY A 208 6.94 -7.41 -15.93
C GLY A 208 6.58 -5.93 -16.12
N PRO A 209 7.56 -5.06 -16.42
CA PRO A 209 7.34 -3.63 -16.61
C PRO A 209 6.29 -3.29 -17.68
N GLU A 210 6.22 -4.07 -18.76
CA GLU A 210 5.25 -3.88 -19.85
C GLU A 210 3.81 -4.17 -19.39
N GLN A 211 3.60 -5.26 -18.64
CA GLN A 211 2.29 -5.59 -18.08
C GLN A 211 1.87 -4.56 -17.03
N VAL A 212 2.80 -4.07 -16.21
CA VAL A 212 2.54 -2.96 -15.27
C VAL A 212 2.08 -1.71 -16.03
N GLU A 213 2.76 -1.33 -17.11
CA GLU A 213 2.38 -0.15 -17.90
C GLU A 213 1.02 -0.32 -18.58
N THR A 214 0.74 -1.52 -19.09
CA THR A 214 -0.58 -1.86 -19.66
C THR A 214 -1.70 -1.65 -18.64
N VAL A 215 -1.53 -2.13 -17.40
CA VAL A 215 -2.53 -1.96 -16.34
C VAL A 215 -2.59 -0.49 -15.86
N ARG A 216 -1.48 0.27 -15.91
CA ARG A 216 -1.48 1.72 -15.65
C ARG A 216 -2.27 2.51 -16.68
N GLY A 217 -2.25 2.10 -17.95
CA GLY A 217 -3.11 2.64 -19.01
C GLY A 217 -4.60 2.42 -18.69
N LEU A 218 -4.96 1.17 -18.37
CA LEU A 218 -6.32 0.83 -17.95
C LEU A 218 -6.77 1.62 -16.71
N ALA A 219 -5.88 1.86 -15.75
CA ALA A 219 -6.19 2.66 -14.58
C ALA A 219 -6.60 4.11 -14.92
N ALA A 220 -5.99 4.72 -15.95
CA ALA A 220 -6.39 6.03 -16.43
C ALA A 220 -7.76 6.00 -17.12
N GLU A 221 -8.00 5.01 -17.98
CA GLU A 221 -9.30 4.82 -18.65
C GLU A 221 -10.45 4.63 -17.64
N LEU A 222 -10.20 3.88 -16.56
CA LEU A 222 -11.18 3.69 -15.49
C LEU A 222 -11.54 5.00 -14.79
N VAL A 223 -10.60 5.93 -14.64
CA VAL A 223 -10.87 7.28 -14.10
C VAL A 223 -11.68 8.10 -15.08
N ASP A 224 -11.33 8.08 -16.36
CA ASP A 224 -12.04 8.80 -17.41
C ASP A 224 -13.50 8.36 -17.52
N ALA A 225 -13.77 7.06 -17.33
CA ALA A 225 -15.12 6.50 -17.35
C ALA A 225 -16.02 6.94 -16.18
N ILE A 226 -15.47 7.53 -15.11
CA ILE A 226 -16.27 8.00 -13.96
C ILE A 226 -17.21 9.12 -14.42
N GLY A 227 -18.51 8.90 -14.26
CA GLY A 227 -19.55 9.90 -14.58
C GLY A 227 -19.94 9.99 -16.06
N ALA A 228 -19.34 9.18 -16.96
CA ALA A 228 -19.58 9.25 -18.40
C ALA A 228 -21.02 8.90 -18.85
N SER A 229 -21.83 8.28 -17.99
CA SER A 229 -23.18 7.80 -18.34
C SER A 229 -24.28 8.88 -18.41
N LYS A 230 -23.96 10.17 -18.24
CA LYS A 230 -24.96 11.26 -18.34
C LYS A 230 -25.19 11.78 -19.78
N GLY A 231 -24.61 11.16 -20.81
CA GLY A 231 -24.54 11.72 -22.17
C GLY A 231 -25.22 10.98 -23.33
N SER A 232 -26.02 9.93 -23.13
CA SER A 232 -26.65 9.18 -24.26
C SER A 232 -28.13 8.87 -24.04
N ALA A 233 -28.88 9.86 -23.58
CA ALA A 233 -30.34 9.85 -23.64
C ALA A 233 -30.82 11.25 -24.04
N ALA A 234 -30.71 11.54 -25.35
CA ALA A 234 -31.41 12.62 -26.03
C ALA A 234 -31.72 12.16 -27.45
#